data_AF-A0A7W8FQR0-F1
#
_entry.id   AF-A0A7W8FQR0-F1
#
_cell.length_a   1.000
_cell.length_b   1.000
_cell.length_c   1.000
_cell.angle_alpha   90.00
_cell.angle_beta   90.00
_cell.angle_gamma   90.00
#
_symmetry.space_group_name_H-M   'P 1'
#
loop_
_entity.id
_entity.type
_entity.pdbx_description
1 polymer ?
#
loop_
_entity_poly.entity_id
_entity_poly.type
_entity_poly.pdbx_seq_one_letter_code
_entity_poly.pdbx_strand_id
1 'polypeptide(L)'
;MTITMWWRGTVSQILYCLQYVSILDGRAAFEMSRAIVAHRCLESGPEAYLEAIEAALAQGGSVRTIPTPHAENDFRLFLYALAAELRKINPWPPPPIVELKLGDWDQLVGVTQPIGRIELRQLEVSQRLGFEFGEAPGTHQRRLLLHLDSGIAIGLSAPLNLSDSGIVVFAGGNFGTSRVVEEIHRVTALDQTDLTLFAPPSDRPGLAKHPLRSQQRSLMPDLTSQASGVERWSPDQLARHRAVIDEEGRFRTIDGGRLDTRMATASWRPNAELALFILDPHGNFYVSLRRVVSRIHHSTLSGGGPVAAAGELRVRDGHLLGLTDHSGHYPPTHSSNRILIDELQHQGVTTDVLFDFAASE
;
A
#
# COMPACT_ATOMS: atom_id res chain seq x y z
N MET A 1 -4.30 35.07 -8.11
CA MET A 1 -3.75 33.70 -8.12
C MET A 1 -3.80 33.17 -6.69
N THR A 2 -4.56 32.11 -6.50
CA THR A 2 -5.18 31.67 -5.23
C THR A 2 -4.18 30.90 -4.36
N ILE A 3 -3.33 31.61 -3.62
CA ILE A 3 -2.35 31.03 -2.68
C ILE A 3 -3.02 30.53 -1.39
N THR A 4 -4.28 30.87 -1.14
CA THR A 4 -4.84 30.88 0.22
C THR A 4 -5.37 29.55 0.79
N MET A 5 -5.33 28.42 0.08
CA MET A 5 -5.95 27.16 0.61
C MET A 5 -5.27 25.84 0.22
N TRP A 6 -4.03 25.84 -0.27
CA TRP A 6 -3.35 24.61 -0.71
C TRP A 6 -3.25 23.54 0.39
N TRP A 7 -3.08 23.95 1.65
CA TRP A 7 -3.00 23.06 2.82
C TRP A 7 -4.28 22.28 3.10
N ARG A 8 -5.45 22.73 2.60
CA ARG A 8 -6.75 22.13 2.92
C ARG A 8 -6.85 20.69 2.43
N GLY A 9 -6.25 20.39 1.27
CA GLY A 9 -6.22 19.03 0.75
C GLY A 9 -5.48 18.10 1.71
N THR A 10 -4.26 18.45 2.05
CA THR A 10 -3.37 17.69 2.94
C THR A 10 -3.95 17.53 4.35
N VAL A 11 -4.52 18.59 4.94
CA VAL A 11 -5.19 18.51 6.26
C VAL A 11 -6.48 17.67 6.20
N SER A 12 -7.22 17.72 5.09
CA SER A 12 -8.37 16.81 4.89
C SER A 12 -7.96 15.35 4.92
N GLN A 13 -6.78 15.00 4.38
CA GLN A 13 -6.30 13.62 4.41
C GLN A 13 -6.01 13.15 5.83
N ILE A 14 -5.39 13.99 6.66
CA ILE A 14 -5.17 13.72 8.09
C ILE A 14 -6.51 13.53 8.79
N LEU A 15 -7.44 14.47 8.60
CA LEU A 15 -8.75 14.42 9.26
C LEU A 15 -9.57 13.18 8.85
N TYR A 16 -9.47 12.80 7.58
CA TYR A 16 -10.11 11.60 7.04
C TYR A 16 -9.58 10.32 7.68
N CYS A 17 -8.28 10.23 7.93
CA CYS A 17 -7.69 9.11 8.67
C CYS A 17 -8.24 9.00 10.11
N LEU A 18 -8.58 10.13 10.72
CA LEU A 18 -8.99 10.22 12.12
C LEU A 18 -10.50 10.03 12.35
N GLN A 19 -11.31 9.84 11.31
CA GLN A 19 -12.78 9.84 11.43
C GLN A 19 -13.35 8.75 12.35
N TYR A 20 -12.65 7.61 12.50
CA TYR A 20 -12.99 6.52 13.43
C TYR A 20 -12.07 6.45 14.65
N VAL A 21 -11.33 7.52 14.93
CA VAL A 21 -10.57 7.66 16.17
C VAL A 21 -11.47 8.34 17.18
N SER A 22 -11.61 7.78 18.37
CA SER A 22 -12.44 8.37 19.41
C SER A 22 -11.76 9.51 20.16
N ILE A 23 -10.45 9.42 20.38
CA ILE A 23 -9.67 10.37 21.19
C ILE A 23 -8.43 10.82 20.42
N LEU A 24 -8.27 12.14 20.24
CA LEU A 24 -7.11 12.76 19.61
C LEU A 24 -6.06 13.14 20.66
N ASP A 25 -5.26 12.17 21.09
CA ASP A 25 -4.21 12.37 22.09
C ASP A 25 -2.79 12.42 21.50
N GLY A 26 -1.79 12.58 22.36
CA GLY A 26 -0.38 12.59 21.96
C GLY A 26 0.09 11.25 21.37
N ARG A 27 -0.54 10.13 21.74
CA ARG A 27 -0.23 8.83 21.17
C ARG A 27 -0.70 8.75 19.72
N ALA A 28 -1.92 9.18 19.44
CA ALA A 28 -2.45 9.26 18.07
C ALA A 28 -1.58 10.17 17.19
N ALA A 29 -1.10 11.29 17.72
CA ALA A 29 -0.18 12.19 17.01
C ALA A 29 1.18 11.53 16.72
N PHE A 30 1.75 10.83 17.70
CA PHE A 30 2.98 10.05 17.52
C PHE A 30 2.82 8.93 16.47
N GLU A 31 1.73 8.16 16.53
CA GLU A 31 1.47 7.08 15.58
C GLU A 31 1.25 7.63 14.16
N MET A 32 0.54 8.75 14.02
CA MET A 32 0.33 9.42 12.73
C MET A 32 1.64 9.98 12.16
N SER A 33 2.55 10.52 12.99
CA SER A 33 3.85 11.02 12.50
C SER A 33 4.69 9.87 11.91
N ARG A 34 4.66 8.69 12.54
CA ARG A 34 5.30 7.47 12.01
C ARG A 34 4.65 7.00 10.71
N ALA A 35 3.33 7.09 10.60
CA ALA A 35 2.61 6.73 9.38
C ALA A 35 2.98 7.64 8.21
N ILE A 36 3.03 8.96 8.45
CA ILE A 36 3.45 9.97 7.47
C ILE A 36 4.88 9.72 6.99
N VAL A 37 5.83 9.52 7.91
CA VAL A 37 7.24 9.24 7.55
C VAL A 37 7.39 7.93 6.78
N ALA A 38 6.58 6.92 7.11
CA ALA A 38 6.58 5.66 6.39
C ALA A 38 5.77 5.68 5.09
N HIS A 39 5.22 6.82 4.67
CA HIS A 39 4.31 6.95 3.52
C HIS A 39 3.12 5.96 3.57
N ARG A 40 2.66 5.60 4.78
CA ARG A 40 1.53 4.68 4.99
C ARG A 40 0.23 5.44 4.73
N CYS A 41 -0.42 5.13 3.61
CA CYS A 41 -1.62 5.79 3.06
C CYS A 41 -1.55 7.31 2.81
N LEU A 42 -0.49 7.97 3.27
CA LEU A 42 -0.23 9.41 3.19
C LEU A 42 1.04 9.63 2.34
N GLU A 43 0.89 9.63 1.01
CA GLU A 43 2.03 9.51 0.08
C GLU A 43 2.85 10.79 -0.11
N SER A 44 2.34 11.97 0.25
CA SER A 44 3.02 13.25 0.01
C SER A 44 4.31 13.46 0.82
N GLY A 45 4.55 12.62 1.83
CA GLY A 45 5.77 12.64 2.64
C GLY A 45 5.79 13.71 3.74
N PRO A 46 6.69 13.56 4.73
CA PRO A 46 6.63 14.30 5.99
C PRO A 46 6.81 15.82 5.86
N GLU A 47 7.61 16.28 4.90
CA GLU A 47 7.81 17.70 4.63
C GLU A 47 6.50 18.38 4.20
N ALA A 48 5.82 17.83 3.19
CA ALA A 48 4.57 18.37 2.67
C ALA A 48 3.45 18.41 3.74
N TYR A 49 3.37 17.38 4.60
CA TYR A 49 2.41 17.39 5.72
C TYR A 49 2.79 18.43 6.78
N LEU A 50 4.07 18.53 7.17
CA LEU A 50 4.49 19.51 8.17
C LEU A 50 4.20 20.94 7.70
N GLU A 51 4.56 21.28 6.47
CA GLU A 51 4.30 22.61 5.89
C GLU A 51 2.80 22.92 5.83
N ALA A 52 1.97 21.94 5.42
CA ALA A 52 0.52 22.13 5.36
C ALA A 52 -0.08 22.33 6.75
N ILE A 53 0.39 21.58 7.76
CA ILE A 53 -0.06 21.74 9.15
C ILE A 53 0.30 23.14 9.67
N GLU A 54 1.54 23.58 9.46
CA GLU A 54 1.99 24.91 9.89
C GLU A 54 1.20 26.04 9.21
N ALA A 55 0.95 25.91 7.90
CA ALA A 55 0.13 26.85 7.15
C ALA A 55 -1.32 26.90 7.67
N ALA A 56 -1.92 25.74 7.96
CA ALA A 56 -3.28 25.64 8.49
C ALA A 56 -3.42 26.29 9.87
N LEU A 57 -2.43 26.09 10.75
CA LEU A 57 -2.41 26.65 12.09
C LEU A 57 -2.18 28.17 12.07
N ALA A 58 -1.35 28.68 11.15
CA ALA A 58 -1.03 30.10 11.03
C ALA A 58 -2.20 30.96 10.49
N GLN A 59 -3.03 30.43 9.59
CA GLN A 59 -4.09 31.21 8.93
C GLN A 59 -5.33 31.48 9.79
N GLY A 60 -5.45 30.88 10.97
CA GLY A 60 -6.54 31.15 11.93
C GLY A 60 -7.96 30.76 11.50
N GLY A 61 -8.16 30.28 10.26
CA GLY A 61 -9.45 29.76 9.77
C GLY A 61 -9.74 28.33 10.24
N SER A 62 -10.95 27.81 10.01
CA SER A 62 -11.30 26.46 10.45
C SER A 62 -10.43 25.39 9.79
N VAL A 63 -9.85 24.50 10.60
CA VAL A 63 -9.08 23.33 10.16
C VAL A 63 -9.96 22.09 9.95
N ARG A 64 -11.25 22.13 10.31
CA ARG A 64 -12.23 21.09 9.97
C ARG A 64 -12.63 21.23 8.50
N THR A 65 -11.77 20.73 7.62
CA THR A 65 -11.92 20.86 6.17
C THR A 65 -12.95 19.91 5.57
N ILE A 66 -13.32 18.86 6.30
CA ILE A 66 -14.34 17.85 5.97
C ILE A 66 -15.21 17.55 7.21
N PRO A 67 -16.40 16.95 7.05
CA PRO A 67 -17.20 16.45 8.18
C PRO A 67 -16.38 15.52 9.07
N THR A 68 -16.50 15.72 10.39
CA THR A 68 -15.72 14.97 11.39
C THR A 68 -16.42 15.00 12.75
N PRO A 69 -16.33 13.92 13.55
CA PRO A 69 -16.83 13.92 14.93
C PRO A 69 -15.99 14.80 15.87
N HIS A 70 -14.79 15.21 15.44
CA HIS A 70 -13.84 15.95 16.27
C HIS A 70 -14.18 17.43 16.36
N ALA A 71 -14.08 17.99 17.57
CA ALA A 71 -14.21 19.43 17.78
C ALA A 71 -13.02 20.19 17.16
N GLU A 72 -13.24 21.45 16.76
CA GLU A 72 -12.21 22.29 16.13
C GLU A 72 -10.98 22.45 17.03
N ASN A 73 -11.18 22.68 18.33
CA ASN A 73 -10.09 22.87 19.28
C ASN A 73 -9.26 21.60 19.47
N ASP A 74 -9.91 20.44 19.59
CA ASP A 74 -9.23 19.15 19.79
C ASP A 74 -8.39 18.80 18.57
N PHE A 75 -8.93 19.00 17.36
CA PHE A 75 -8.18 18.77 16.13
C PHE A 75 -7.00 19.73 15.98
N ARG A 76 -7.14 21.01 16.39
CA ARG A 76 -6.00 21.96 16.40
C ARG A 76 -4.90 21.53 17.36
N LEU A 77 -5.25 21.12 18.58
CA LEU A 77 -4.29 20.60 19.55
C LEU A 77 -3.57 19.35 19.01
N PHE A 78 -4.30 18.46 18.35
CA PHE A 78 -3.72 17.31 17.66
C PHE A 78 -2.73 17.73 16.57
N LEU A 79 -3.08 18.71 15.72
CA LEU A 79 -2.20 19.22 14.67
C LEU A 79 -0.91 19.84 15.24
N TYR A 80 -0.99 20.57 16.36
CA TYR A 80 0.20 21.06 17.06
C TYR A 80 1.10 19.92 17.55
N ALA A 81 0.51 18.89 18.17
CA ALA A 81 1.24 17.71 18.65
C ALA A 81 1.88 16.93 17.49
N LEU A 82 1.15 16.74 16.39
CA LEU A 82 1.64 16.07 15.19
C LEU A 82 2.82 16.82 14.55
N ALA A 83 2.71 18.15 14.42
CA ALA A 83 3.82 18.97 13.94
C ALA A 83 5.06 18.88 14.85
N ALA A 84 4.87 18.86 16.17
CA ALA A 84 5.97 18.69 17.12
C ALA A 84 6.67 17.32 16.95
N GLU A 85 5.90 16.24 16.81
CA GLU A 85 6.45 14.90 16.56
C GLU A 85 7.18 14.81 15.22
N LEU A 86 6.66 15.41 14.15
CA LEU A 86 7.34 15.46 12.84
C LEU A 86 8.67 16.22 12.90
N ARG A 87 8.72 17.36 13.61
CA ARG A 87 9.96 18.14 13.78
C ARG A 87 11.00 17.38 14.60
N LYS A 88 10.57 16.66 15.63
CA LYS A 88 11.45 15.90 16.54
C LYS A 88 12.29 14.84 15.82
N ILE A 89 11.78 14.29 14.72
CA ILE A 89 12.42 13.21 13.95
C ILE A 89 12.99 13.69 12.60
N ASN A 90 13.15 15.00 12.41
CA ASN A 90 13.81 15.60 11.25
C ASN A 90 15.36 15.64 11.48
N PRO A 91 16.21 15.17 10.54
CA PRO A 91 15.91 14.69 9.19
C PRO A 91 15.19 13.35 9.17
N TRP A 92 14.13 13.27 8.38
CA TRP A 92 13.31 12.06 8.24
C TRP A 92 14.08 10.99 7.48
N PRO A 93 14.08 9.72 7.96
CA PRO A 93 14.70 8.63 7.22
C PRO A 93 13.94 8.42 5.90
N PRO A 94 14.65 8.13 4.79
CA PRO A 94 13.97 7.76 3.55
C PRO A 94 13.21 6.44 3.74
N PRO A 95 12.12 6.22 2.99
CA PRO A 95 11.45 4.93 2.97
C PRO A 95 12.40 3.82 2.50
N PRO A 96 12.33 2.61 3.09
CA PRO A 96 13.26 1.52 2.77
C PRO A 96 13.10 0.98 1.35
N ILE A 97 11.89 1.13 0.80
CA ILE A 97 11.53 0.76 -0.56
C ILE A 97 10.63 1.87 -1.12
N VAL A 98 10.92 2.30 -2.34
CA VAL A 98 10.11 3.22 -3.12
C VAL A 98 9.66 2.55 -4.40
N GLU A 99 8.37 2.66 -4.74
CA GLU A 99 7.87 2.27 -6.06
C GLU A 99 8.26 3.31 -7.12
N LEU A 100 8.80 2.84 -8.24
CA LEU A 100 9.20 3.66 -9.38
C LEU A 100 8.20 3.54 -10.53
N LYS A 101 8.21 4.52 -11.44
CA LYS A 101 7.37 4.48 -12.63
C LYS A 101 7.85 3.39 -13.57
N LEU A 102 6.94 2.53 -14.03
CA LEU A 102 7.28 1.45 -14.99
C LEU A 102 7.83 1.97 -16.32
N GLY A 103 7.53 3.21 -16.71
CA GLY A 103 8.13 3.84 -17.89
C GLY A 103 9.66 3.96 -17.83
N ASP A 104 10.24 3.92 -16.62
CA ASP A 104 11.69 4.01 -16.41
C ASP A 104 12.39 2.64 -16.46
N TRP A 105 11.63 1.56 -16.74
CA TRP A 105 12.14 0.18 -16.74
C TRP A 105 13.37 0.02 -17.63
N ASP A 106 13.30 0.46 -18.89
CA ASP A 106 14.39 0.25 -19.86
C ASP A 106 15.65 1.01 -19.48
N GLN A 107 15.49 2.20 -18.90
CA GLN A 107 16.59 3.02 -18.43
C GLN A 107 17.28 2.42 -17.20
N LEU A 108 16.52 1.85 -16.27
CA LEU A 108 17.04 1.41 -14.97
C LEU A 108 17.47 -0.05 -14.95
N VAL A 109 16.74 -0.93 -15.65
CA VAL A 109 16.94 -2.39 -15.59
C VAL A 109 16.82 -3.12 -16.94
N GLY A 110 16.30 -2.50 -18.00
CA GLY A 110 15.95 -3.23 -19.24
C GLY A 110 17.12 -3.83 -20.04
N VAL A 111 18.35 -3.34 -19.85
CA VAL A 111 19.56 -3.93 -20.48
C VAL A 111 20.28 -4.94 -19.58
N THR A 112 19.80 -5.14 -18.35
CA THR A 112 20.47 -6.01 -17.37
C THR A 112 20.04 -7.46 -17.56
N GLN A 113 20.99 -8.38 -17.37
CA GLN A 113 20.64 -9.80 -17.25
C GLN A 113 19.89 -10.01 -15.94
N PRO A 114 18.87 -10.88 -15.90
CA PRO A 114 18.20 -11.18 -14.66
C PRO A 114 19.18 -11.84 -13.68
N ILE A 115 19.02 -11.55 -12.40
CA ILE A 115 19.91 -12.01 -11.33
C ILE A 115 19.38 -13.27 -10.62
N GLY A 116 18.09 -13.55 -10.79
CA GLY A 116 17.44 -14.68 -10.16
C GLY A 116 15.94 -14.72 -10.39
N ARG A 117 15.28 -15.59 -9.65
CA ARG A 117 13.83 -15.85 -9.73
C ARG A 117 13.26 -16.09 -8.35
N ILE A 118 12.11 -15.48 -8.07
CA ILE A 118 11.31 -15.72 -6.88
C ILE A 118 10.30 -16.82 -7.21
N GLU A 119 10.37 -17.97 -6.54
CA GLU A 119 9.51 -19.13 -6.82
C GLU A 119 8.12 -19.05 -6.17
N LEU A 120 7.57 -17.84 -6.15
CA LEU A 120 6.22 -17.54 -5.67
C LEU A 120 5.37 -17.01 -6.83
N ARG A 121 4.05 -17.01 -6.65
CA ARG A 121 3.09 -16.40 -7.59
C ARG A 121 3.06 -14.88 -7.44
N GLN A 122 2.56 -14.21 -8.46
CA GLN A 122 2.48 -12.75 -8.51
C GLN A 122 1.77 -12.15 -7.28
N LEU A 123 0.58 -12.65 -6.92
CA LEU A 123 -0.18 -12.06 -5.80
C LEU A 123 0.47 -12.33 -4.44
N GLU A 124 1.17 -13.46 -4.29
CA GLU A 124 1.93 -13.75 -3.08
C GLU A 124 3.13 -12.81 -2.92
N VAL A 125 3.87 -12.55 -4.01
CA VAL A 125 4.95 -11.56 -4.01
C VAL A 125 4.40 -10.16 -3.70
N SER A 126 3.29 -9.76 -4.32
CA SER A 126 2.65 -8.46 -4.02
C SER A 126 2.32 -8.32 -2.53
N GLN A 127 1.79 -9.37 -1.90
CA GLN A 127 1.46 -9.38 -0.48
C GLN A 127 2.69 -9.32 0.42
N ARG A 128 3.80 -9.99 0.08
CA ARG A 128 5.05 -9.94 0.86
C ARG A 128 5.81 -8.62 0.69
N LEU A 129 5.60 -7.92 -0.43
CA LEU A 129 6.22 -6.64 -0.71
C LEU A 129 5.38 -5.43 -0.28
N GLY A 130 4.05 -5.57 -0.24
CA GLY A 130 3.13 -4.44 -0.04
C GLY A 130 2.97 -3.55 -1.29
N PHE A 131 3.39 -4.04 -2.47
CA PHE A 131 3.33 -3.32 -3.75
C PHE A 131 2.63 -4.17 -4.82
N GLU A 132 2.01 -3.53 -5.81
CA GLU A 132 1.28 -4.21 -6.87
C GLU A 132 2.06 -4.17 -8.20
N PHE A 133 1.96 -5.24 -8.98
CA PHE A 133 2.51 -5.24 -10.33
C PHE A 133 1.59 -4.48 -11.30
N GLY A 134 2.15 -3.46 -11.96
CA GLY A 134 1.49 -2.71 -13.02
C GLY A 134 1.65 -3.36 -14.40
N GLU A 135 0.90 -2.89 -15.38
CA GLU A 135 1.06 -3.31 -16.78
C GLU A 135 2.23 -2.56 -17.42
N ALA A 136 3.17 -3.28 -18.03
CA ALA A 136 4.26 -2.65 -18.73
C ALA A 136 3.78 -2.13 -20.11
N PRO A 137 4.06 -0.86 -20.48
CA PRO A 137 3.57 -0.26 -21.72
C PRO A 137 3.89 -1.11 -22.96
N GLY A 138 2.89 -1.33 -23.81
CA GLY A 138 3.06 -2.08 -25.06
C GLY A 138 3.23 -3.60 -24.89
N THR A 139 3.07 -4.13 -23.67
CA THR A 139 3.11 -5.57 -23.39
C THR A 139 1.95 -5.97 -22.46
N HIS A 140 1.55 -7.24 -22.45
CA HIS A 140 0.65 -7.77 -21.41
C HIS A 140 1.41 -8.25 -20.17
N GLN A 141 2.72 -8.02 -20.12
CA GLN A 141 3.54 -8.48 -19.01
C GLN A 141 3.36 -7.54 -17.82
N ARG A 142 3.15 -8.13 -16.64
CA ARG A 142 3.04 -7.40 -15.39
C ARG A 142 4.43 -7.22 -14.77
N ARG A 143 4.76 -5.98 -14.43
CA ARG A 143 6.07 -5.61 -13.88
C ARG A 143 5.91 -4.73 -12.64
N LEU A 144 6.92 -4.75 -11.79
CA LEU A 144 7.06 -3.86 -10.65
C LEU A 144 8.49 -3.36 -10.62
N LEU A 145 8.67 -2.05 -10.45
CA LEU A 145 9.98 -1.40 -10.40
C LEU A 145 10.12 -0.72 -9.04
N LEU A 146 11.15 -1.07 -8.29
CA LEU A 146 11.38 -0.58 -6.94
C LEU A 146 12.77 0.01 -6.82
N HIS A 147 12.93 0.94 -5.90
CA HIS A 147 14.20 1.50 -5.48
C HIS A 147 14.42 1.18 -4.01
N LEU A 148 15.55 0.56 -3.70
CA LEU A 148 15.93 0.19 -2.33
C LEU A 148 16.66 1.34 -1.63
N ASP A 149 16.74 1.29 -0.30
CA ASP A 149 17.36 2.34 0.53
C ASP A 149 18.81 2.67 0.14
N SER A 150 19.54 1.72 -0.43
CA SER A 150 20.93 1.90 -0.84
C SER A 150 21.12 2.64 -2.17
N GLY A 151 20.05 2.88 -2.94
CA GLY A 151 20.16 3.43 -4.30
C GLY A 151 19.91 2.42 -5.43
N ILE A 152 19.74 1.14 -5.10
CA ILE A 152 19.64 0.06 -6.09
C ILE A 152 18.21 0.02 -6.65
N ALA A 153 18.09 0.11 -7.97
CA ALA A 153 16.83 -0.17 -8.65
C ALA A 153 16.69 -1.67 -8.89
N ILE A 154 15.54 -2.26 -8.54
CA ILE A 154 15.21 -3.65 -8.84
C ILE A 154 13.94 -3.71 -9.70
N GLY A 155 13.97 -4.58 -10.70
CA GLY A 155 12.83 -4.87 -11.56
C GLY A 155 12.32 -6.27 -11.29
N LEU A 156 11.00 -6.40 -11.14
CA LEU A 156 10.32 -7.68 -10.98
C LEU A 156 9.40 -7.88 -12.17
N SER A 157 9.51 -9.03 -12.84
CA SER A 157 8.69 -9.35 -14.01
C SER A 157 7.93 -10.65 -13.77
N ALA A 158 6.60 -10.57 -13.77
CA ALA A 158 5.74 -11.72 -13.54
C ALA A 158 5.54 -12.55 -14.82
N PRO A 159 5.20 -13.84 -14.68
CA PRO A 159 4.60 -14.64 -15.75
C PRO A 159 3.33 -14.00 -16.30
N LEU A 160 2.91 -14.42 -17.50
CA LEU A 160 1.67 -13.93 -18.12
C LEU A 160 0.42 -14.47 -17.42
N ASN A 161 0.44 -15.74 -16.99
CA ASN A 161 -0.66 -16.32 -16.23
C ASN A 161 -0.47 -16.03 -14.74
N LEU A 162 -1.53 -15.52 -14.09
CA LEU A 162 -1.49 -15.12 -12.69
C LEU A 162 -1.16 -16.27 -11.73
N SER A 163 -1.56 -17.49 -12.08
CA SER A 163 -1.36 -18.70 -11.27
C SER A 163 0.03 -19.32 -11.41
N ASP A 164 0.82 -18.90 -12.40
CA ASP A 164 2.17 -19.41 -12.60
C ASP A 164 3.12 -18.79 -11.55
N SER A 165 4.01 -19.60 -11.00
CA SER A 165 5.10 -19.12 -10.14
C SER A 165 6.32 -18.71 -10.97
N GLY A 166 7.18 -17.86 -10.40
CA GLY A 166 8.44 -17.50 -11.01
C GLY A 166 8.55 -16.05 -11.43
N ILE A 167 8.65 -15.15 -10.46
CA ILE A 167 8.92 -13.74 -10.73
C ILE A 167 10.41 -13.58 -11.07
N VAL A 168 10.72 -13.10 -12.26
CA VAL A 168 12.10 -12.84 -12.68
C VAL A 168 12.58 -11.53 -12.05
N VAL A 169 13.76 -11.57 -11.43
CA VAL A 169 14.37 -10.43 -10.74
C VAL A 169 15.51 -9.84 -11.56
N PHE A 170 15.47 -8.53 -11.76
CA PHE A 170 16.48 -7.71 -12.42
C PHE A 170 17.05 -6.72 -11.41
N ALA A 171 18.33 -6.39 -11.54
CA ALA A 171 18.97 -5.37 -10.71
C ALA A 171 19.72 -4.38 -11.59
N GLY A 172 19.42 -3.09 -11.40
CA GLY A 172 20.04 -2.00 -12.11
C GLY A 172 21.43 -1.67 -11.56
N GLY A 173 22.32 -1.17 -12.42
CA GLY A 173 23.67 -0.76 -12.05
C GLY A 173 24.66 -1.94 -11.95
N ASN A 174 25.85 -1.66 -11.42
CA ASN A 174 26.94 -2.64 -11.28
C ASN A 174 27.18 -2.97 -9.80
N PHE A 175 26.15 -3.52 -9.16
CA PHE A 175 26.22 -3.99 -7.77
C PHE A 175 26.41 -5.51 -7.74
N GLY A 176 27.12 -6.03 -6.74
CA GLY A 176 27.27 -7.47 -6.58
C GLY A 176 25.92 -8.13 -6.24
N THR A 177 25.57 -9.22 -6.92
CA THR A 177 24.29 -9.92 -6.76
C THR A 177 23.97 -10.26 -5.30
N SER A 178 24.94 -10.74 -4.54
CA SER A 178 24.75 -11.08 -3.11
C SER A 178 24.27 -9.89 -2.28
N ARG A 179 24.81 -8.69 -2.54
CA ARG A 179 24.41 -7.47 -1.83
C ARG A 179 22.95 -7.09 -2.14
N VAL A 180 22.54 -7.19 -3.41
CA VAL A 180 21.16 -6.90 -3.82
C VAL A 180 20.19 -7.85 -3.10
N VAL A 181 20.54 -9.12 -3.04
CA VAL A 181 19.72 -10.19 -2.44
C VAL A 181 19.60 -10.00 -0.92
N GLU A 182 20.71 -9.76 -0.23
CA GLU A 182 20.72 -9.44 1.20
C GLU A 182 19.85 -8.23 1.52
N GLU A 183 19.85 -7.22 0.64
CA GLU A 183 19.03 -6.02 0.80
C GLU A 183 17.55 -6.32 0.60
N ILE A 184 17.18 -7.05 -0.45
CA ILE A 184 15.79 -7.51 -0.67
C ILE A 184 15.28 -8.25 0.57
N HIS A 185 16.04 -9.19 1.12
CA HIS A 185 15.61 -9.92 2.33
C HIS A 185 15.51 -9.04 3.57
N ARG A 186 16.34 -8.00 3.68
CA ARG A 186 16.31 -7.07 4.83
C ARG A 186 15.07 -6.16 4.81
N VAL A 187 14.66 -5.72 3.62
CA VAL A 187 13.64 -4.68 3.47
C VAL A 187 12.25 -5.21 3.08
N THR A 188 12.14 -6.51 2.79
CA THR A 188 10.89 -7.18 2.39
C THR A 188 10.55 -8.34 3.33
N ALA A 189 9.33 -8.86 3.24
CA ALA A 189 8.93 -10.09 3.93
C ALA A 189 9.21 -11.36 3.10
N LEU A 190 10.18 -11.34 2.17
CA LEU A 190 10.60 -12.51 1.40
C LEU A 190 11.64 -13.34 2.18
N ASP A 191 11.38 -14.63 2.30
CA ASP A 191 12.29 -15.59 2.93
C ASP A 191 13.52 -15.83 2.05
N GLN A 192 14.65 -16.20 2.64
CA GLN A 192 15.89 -16.50 1.90
C GLN A 192 15.71 -17.59 0.85
N THR A 193 14.82 -18.54 1.10
CA THR A 193 14.53 -19.67 0.20
C THR A 193 13.63 -19.28 -0.97
N ASP A 194 12.99 -18.11 -0.92
CA ASP A 194 12.08 -17.68 -1.98
C ASP A 194 12.84 -17.28 -3.25
N LEU A 195 14.07 -16.76 -3.12
CA LEU A 195 14.86 -16.21 -4.21
C LEU A 195 16.00 -17.15 -4.62
N THR A 196 15.87 -17.74 -5.80
CA THR A 196 16.91 -18.55 -6.44
C THR A 196 17.76 -17.69 -7.35
N LEU A 197 19.09 -17.66 -7.15
CA LEU A 197 20.00 -16.91 -8.01
C LEU A 197 20.31 -17.66 -9.30
N PHE A 198 20.37 -16.93 -10.40
CA PHE A 198 20.92 -17.49 -11.62
C PHE A 198 22.44 -17.58 -11.50
N ALA A 199 23.01 -18.66 -12.03
CA ALA A 199 24.46 -18.82 -12.05
C ALA A 199 25.09 -17.59 -12.71
N PRO A 200 26.14 -17.00 -12.11
CA PRO A 200 26.84 -15.89 -12.76
C PRO A 200 27.29 -16.38 -14.14
N PRO A 201 27.15 -15.56 -15.20
CA PRO A 201 27.60 -15.95 -16.52
C PRO A 201 29.08 -16.35 -16.40
N SER A 202 29.38 -17.63 -16.66
CA SER A 202 30.75 -18.13 -16.75
C SER A 202 31.54 -17.17 -17.62
N ASP A 203 32.66 -16.63 -17.10
CA ASP A 203 33.55 -15.70 -17.80
C ASP A 203 33.80 -16.17 -19.24
N ARG A 204 33.03 -15.63 -20.20
CA ARG A 204 33.36 -15.70 -21.62
C ARG A 204 34.24 -14.49 -21.90
N PRO A 205 35.50 -14.68 -22.29
CA PRO A 205 36.36 -13.55 -22.62
C PRO A 205 35.84 -12.93 -23.92
N GLY A 206 35.43 -11.67 -23.84
CA GLY A 206 35.19 -10.84 -25.01
C GLY A 206 33.73 -10.45 -25.20
N LEU A 207 33.31 -9.39 -24.51
CA LEU A 207 32.38 -8.39 -25.02
C LEU A 207 32.67 -7.08 -24.28
N ALA A 208 32.80 -6.00 -25.04
CA ALA A 208 33.46 -4.77 -24.65
C ALA A 208 32.88 -4.13 -23.37
N LYS A 209 33.77 -3.79 -22.44
CA LYS A 209 33.49 -2.91 -21.30
C LYS A 209 33.24 -1.51 -21.85
N HIS A 210 31.98 -1.15 -22.12
CA HIS A 210 31.61 0.25 -22.21
C HIS A 210 31.53 0.82 -20.79
N PRO A 211 32.37 1.79 -20.41
CA PRO A 211 32.26 2.41 -19.11
C PRO A 211 31.03 3.32 -19.14
N LEU A 212 29.90 2.81 -18.65
CA LEU A 212 28.81 3.68 -18.23
C LEU A 212 29.34 4.49 -17.05
N ARG A 213 29.66 5.76 -17.33
CA ARG A 213 30.09 6.74 -16.35
C ARG A 213 29.08 6.77 -15.20
N SER A 214 29.59 6.48 -14.02
CA SER A 214 29.00 6.75 -12.72
C SER A 214 28.60 8.22 -12.59
N GLN A 215 27.34 8.52 -12.86
CA GLN A 215 26.66 9.69 -12.31
C GLN A 215 25.23 9.32 -11.94
N GLN A 216 25.07 8.30 -11.09
CA GLN A 216 23.87 8.25 -10.26
C GLN A 216 24.13 9.24 -9.12
N ARG A 217 23.85 10.52 -9.39
CA ARG A 217 23.56 11.45 -8.30
C ARG A 217 22.48 10.76 -7.46
N SER A 218 22.65 10.81 -6.14
CA SER A 218 21.65 10.46 -5.14
C SER A 218 20.39 11.27 -5.41
N LEU A 219 19.60 10.81 -6.37
CA LEU A 219 18.30 11.33 -6.74
C LEU A 219 17.35 10.30 -6.18
N MET A 220 16.85 10.55 -4.96
CA MET A 220 15.50 10.10 -4.70
C MET A 220 14.68 10.65 -5.88
N PRO A 221 13.96 9.80 -6.65
CA PRO A 221 13.07 10.32 -7.66
C PRO A 221 12.17 11.33 -6.95
N ASP A 222 11.93 12.50 -7.56
CA ASP A 222 10.80 13.31 -7.13
C ASP A 222 9.61 12.36 -7.12
N LEU A 223 9.12 12.02 -5.91
CA LEU A 223 7.88 11.32 -5.66
C LEU A 223 6.77 12.27 -6.07
N THR A 224 6.71 12.56 -7.37
CA THR A 224 5.69 13.36 -8.00
C THR A 224 4.40 12.62 -7.74
N SER A 225 3.65 13.09 -6.75
CA SER A 225 2.35 12.56 -6.39
C SER A 225 1.50 12.50 -7.66
N GLN A 226 0.96 11.33 -7.97
CA GLN A 226 0.00 11.22 -9.06
C GLN A 226 -1.21 12.14 -8.77
N ALA A 227 -1.85 12.62 -9.84
CA ALA A 227 -2.96 13.56 -9.72
C ALA A 227 -4.06 13.04 -8.77
N SER A 228 -4.59 13.93 -7.94
CA SER A 228 -5.70 13.66 -7.00
C SER A 228 -6.96 13.23 -7.75
N GLY A 229 -7.54 12.10 -7.38
CA GLY A 229 -8.80 11.57 -7.89
C GLY A 229 -8.97 10.10 -7.51
N VAL A 230 -10.18 9.69 -7.13
CA VAL A 230 -10.46 8.29 -6.79
C VAL A 230 -10.27 7.44 -8.05
N GLU A 231 -9.39 6.45 -7.97
CA GLU A 231 -9.13 5.53 -9.07
C GLU A 231 -10.37 4.67 -9.36
N ARG A 232 -10.62 4.45 -10.65
CA ARG A 232 -11.57 3.46 -11.13
C ARG A 232 -10.80 2.33 -11.78
N TRP A 233 -10.80 1.19 -11.12
CA TRP A 233 -10.11 0.01 -11.62
C TRP A 233 -10.92 -0.68 -12.71
N SER A 234 -10.19 -1.22 -13.70
CA SER A 234 -10.79 -2.03 -14.75
C SER A 234 -11.30 -3.36 -14.19
N PRO A 235 -12.21 -4.06 -14.90
CA PRO A 235 -12.66 -5.40 -14.49
C PRO A 235 -11.50 -6.37 -14.25
N ASP A 236 -10.46 -6.35 -15.09
CA ASP A 236 -9.28 -7.21 -14.94
C ASP A 236 -8.47 -6.87 -13.68
N GLN A 237 -8.43 -5.60 -13.28
CA GLN A 237 -7.78 -5.19 -12.04
C GLN A 237 -8.61 -5.56 -10.82
N LEU A 238 -9.93 -5.40 -10.87
CA LEU A 238 -10.85 -5.85 -9.82
C LEU A 238 -10.78 -7.37 -9.63
N ALA A 239 -10.73 -8.14 -10.72
CA ALA A 239 -10.65 -9.60 -10.66
C ALA A 239 -9.44 -10.08 -9.85
N ARG A 240 -8.30 -9.38 -9.90
CA ARG A 240 -7.10 -9.71 -9.11
C ARG A 240 -7.24 -9.42 -7.63
N HIS A 241 -8.11 -8.48 -7.27
CA HIS A 241 -8.42 -8.13 -5.90
C HIS A 241 -9.53 -9.00 -5.32
N ARG A 242 -10.15 -9.88 -6.13
CA ARG A 242 -11.14 -10.81 -5.63
C ARG A 242 -10.50 -11.78 -4.65
N ALA A 243 -11.08 -11.86 -3.47
CA ALA A 243 -10.80 -12.89 -2.49
C ALA A 243 -11.93 -13.91 -2.51
N VAL A 244 -11.58 -15.18 -2.32
CA VAL A 244 -12.53 -16.29 -2.24
C VAL A 244 -12.31 -17.03 -0.93
N ILE A 245 -13.34 -17.67 -0.40
CA ILE A 245 -13.23 -18.48 0.82
C ILE A 245 -13.27 -19.95 0.38
N ASP A 246 -12.28 -20.74 0.83
CA ASP A 246 -12.22 -22.17 0.52
C ASP A 246 -13.19 -22.99 1.37
N GLU A 247 -13.31 -24.29 1.09
CA GLU A 247 -14.23 -25.19 1.79
C GLU A 247 -13.93 -25.30 3.31
N GLU A 248 -12.73 -24.91 3.73
CA GLU A 248 -12.32 -24.85 5.13
C GLU A 248 -12.50 -23.46 5.77
N GLY A 249 -13.18 -22.53 5.10
CA GLY A 249 -13.44 -21.20 5.63
C GLY A 249 -12.24 -20.26 5.59
N ARG A 250 -11.22 -20.54 4.76
CA ARG A 250 -10.00 -19.71 4.66
C ARG A 250 -10.03 -18.81 3.45
N PHE A 251 -9.67 -17.55 3.67
CA PHE A 251 -9.50 -16.56 2.61
C PHE A 251 -8.32 -16.90 1.69
N ARG A 252 -8.61 -16.90 0.40
CA ARG A 252 -7.68 -17.12 -0.69
C ARG A 252 -7.69 -15.95 -1.66
N THR A 253 -6.53 -15.66 -2.25
CA THR A 253 -6.43 -14.83 -3.44
C THR A 253 -7.00 -15.59 -4.65
N ILE A 254 -7.41 -14.86 -5.69
CA ILE A 254 -8.07 -15.46 -6.86
C ILE A 254 -7.21 -16.51 -7.61
N ASP A 255 -5.89 -16.44 -7.47
CA ASP A 255 -4.93 -17.41 -8.02
C ASP A 255 -4.76 -18.66 -7.14
N GLY A 256 -5.53 -18.77 -6.04
CA GLY A 256 -5.53 -19.88 -5.08
C GLY A 256 -4.51 -19.72 -3.94
N GLY A 257 -3.83 -18.57 -3.83
CA GLY A 257 -2.92 -18.27 -2.72
C GLY A 257 -3.65 -18.02 -1.42
N ARG A 258 -2.94 -18.10 -0.29
CA ARG A 258 -3.51 -17.67 0.99
C ARG A 258 -3.52 -16.14 0.99
N LEU A 259 -4.63 -15.55 1.37
CA LEU A 259 -4.68 -14.12 1.64
C LEU A 259 -3.89 -13.84 2.92
N ASP A 260 -3.07 -12.81 2.90
CA ASP A 260 -2.29 -12.34 4.04
C ASP A 260 -2.19 -10.81 4.00
N THR A 261 -2.50 -10.19 5.14
CA THR A 261 -2.61 -8.73 5.27
C THR A 261 -1.52 -8.14 6.15
N ARG A 262 -0.49 -8.91 6.53
CA ARG A 262 0.61 -8.42 7.37
C ARG A 262 1.30 -7.18 6.80
N MET A 263 1.37 -7.08 5.48
CA MET A 263 1.96 -5.92 4.79
C MET A 263 0.94 -4.90 4.32
N ALA A 264 -0.31 -4.99 4.78
CA ALA A 264 -1.30 -4.00 4.45
C ALA A 264 -0.93 -2.61 5.02
N THR A 265 -1.03 -1.61 4.15
CA THR A 265 -0.82 -0.19 4.43
C THR A 265 -2.12 0.59 4.37
N ALA A 266 -3.27 -0.11 4.34
CA ALA A 266 -4.56 0.54 4.16
C ALA A 266 -5.02 1.37 5.37
N SER A 267 -4.60 0.99 6.57
CA SER A 267 -4.78 1.80 7.77
C SER A 267 -3.52 2.62 8.05
N TRP A 268 -3.71 3.88 8.45
CA TRP A 268 -2.62 4.73 8.96
C TRP A 268 -2.08 4.23 10.30
N ARG A 269 -2.90 3.48 11.08
CA ARG A 269 -2.47 2.94 12.37
C ARG A 269 -1.32 1.96 12.17
N PRO A 270 -0.19 2.12 12.87
CA PRO A 270 0.94 1.22 12.73
C PRO A 270 0.56 -0.19 13.16
N ASN A 271 1.05 -1.20 12.43
CA ASN A 271 0.84 -2.63 12.72
C ASN A 271 -0.64 -3.05 12.78
N ALA A 272 -1.54 -2.29 12.15
CA ALA A 272 -2.95 -2.66 12.10
C ALA A 272 -3.21 -3.89 11.22
N GLU A 273 -2.35 -4.13 10.21
CA GLU A 273 -2.51 -5.24 9.23
C GLU A 273 -3.92 -5.26 8.62
N LEU A 274 -4.54 -4.09 8.54
CA LEU A 274 -5.89 -3.92 8.02
C LEU A 274 -5.78 -3.61 6.54
N ALA A 275 -6.43 -4.44 5.72
CA ALA A 275 -6.65 -4.24 4.30
C ALA A 275 -8.07 -3.71 4.06
N LEU A 276 -8.28 -2.90 3.02
CA LEU A 276 -9.62 -2.50 2.61
C LEU A 276 -10.36 -3.72 2.09
N PHE A 277 -11.65 -3.84 2.40
CA PHE A 277 -12.53 -4.77 1.70
C PHE A 277 -13.87 -4.16 1.32
N ILE A 278 -14.44 -4.67 0.23
CA ILE A 278 -15.88 -4.55 -0.04
C ILE A 278 -16.48 -5.95 -0.25
N LEU A 279 -17.75 -6.08 0.10
CA LEU A 279 -18.61 -7.21 -0.22
C LEU A 279 -19.65 -6.71 -1.22
N ASP A 280 -19.72 -7.32 -2.40
CA ASP A 280 -20.77 -7.02 -3.36
C ASP A 280 -22.10 -7.75 -3.02
N PRO A 281 -23.24 -7.40 -3.64
CA PRO A 281 -24.52 -8.06 -3.38
C PRO A 281 -24.59 -9.54 -3.75
N HIS A 282 -23.56 -10.08 -4.42
CA HIS A 282 -23.47 -11.49 -4.79
C HIS A 282 -22.58 -12.28 -3.83
N GLY A 283 -22.10 -11.67 -2.74
CA GLY A 283 -21.24 -12.34 -1.75
C GLY A 283 -19.75 -12.35 -2.15
N ASN A 284 -19.34 -11.59 -3.18
CA ASN A 284 -17.94 -11.53 -3.57
C ASN A 284 -17.16 -10.52 -2.74
N PHE A 285 -16.04 -10.97 -2.17
CA PHE A 285 -15.08 -10.10 -1.50
C PHE A 285 -14.06 -9.54 -2.49
N TYR A 286 -13.79 -8.24 -2.39
CA TYR A 286 -12.64 -7.60 -3.02
C TYR A 286 -11.78 -6.96 -1.95
N VAL A 287 -10.49 -7.25 -1.95
CA VAL A 287 -9.55 -6.87 -0.89
C VAL A 287 -8.36 -6.16 -1.51
N SER A 288 -7.97 -4.99 -0.98
CA SER A 288 -6.69 -4.35 -1.30
C SER A 288 -5.89 -4.08 -0.05
N LEU A 289 -4.63 -4.51 -0.07
CA LEU A 289 -3.65 -4.26 0.97
C LEU A 289 -3.22 -2.78 1.00
N ARG A 290 -3.40 -2.05 -0.10
CA ARG A 290 -2.96 -0.67 -0.23
C ARG A 290 -4.15 0.28 -0.15
N ARG A 291 -4.00 1.32 0.66
CA ARG A 291 -4.81 2.53 0.56
C ARG A 291 -3.89 3.68 0.27
N VAL A 292 -4.36 4.58 -0.57
CA VAL A 292 -3.75 5.88 -0.78
C VAL A 292 -4.86 6.87 -0.57
N VAL A 293 -4.77 7.65 0.51
CA VAL A 293 -5.80 8.65 0.81
C VAL A 293 -5.91 9.58 -0.40
N SER A 294 -7.15 9.82 -0.85
CA SER A 294 -7.54 10.54 -2.09
C SER A 294 -7.42 9.78 -3.42
N ARG A 295 -6.87 8.56 -3.47
CA ARG A 295 -6.73 7.75 -4.70
C ARG A 295 -7.39 6.37 -4.62
N ILE A 296 -6.98 5.54 -3.67
CA ILE A 296 -7.48 4.15 -3.52
C ILE A 296 -8.36 4.09 -2.27
N HIS A 297 -9.65 3.79 -2.46
CA HIS A 297 -10.66 3.66 -1.40
C HIS A 297 -11.56 2.46 -1.64
N HIS A 298 -12.51 2.20 -0.74
CA HIS A 298 -13.56 1.18 -0.93
C HIS A 298 -14.30 1.32 -2.26
N SER A 299 -14.58 2.54 -2.72
CA SER A 299 -15.24 2.79 -4.00
C SER A 299 -14.37 2.46 -5.22
N THR A 300 -13.04 2.40 -5.05
CA THR A 300 -12.12 1.88 -6.08
C THR A 300 -12.35 0.38 -6.27
N LEU A 301 -12.54 -0.35 -5.16
CA LEU A 301 -12.81 -1.80 -5.16
C LEU A 301 -14.19 -2.18 -5.66
N SER A 302 -15.15 -1.26 -5.67
CA SER A 302 -16.48 -1.53 -6.27
C SER A 302 -16.52 -1.29 -7.78
N GLY A 303 -15.56 -0.55 -8.35
CA GLY A 303 -15.62 -0.13 -9.74
C GLY A 303 -16.86 0.73 -10.08
N GLY A 304 -17.53 1.30 -9.06
CA GLY A 304 -18.82 1.97 -9.20
C GLY A 304 -20.04 1.06 -9.10
N GLY A 305 -19.85 -0.24 -8.86
CA GLY A 305 -20.92 -1.20 -8.58
C GLY A 305 -21.54 -1.05 -7.19
N PRO A 306 -22.68 -1.73 -6.95
CA PRO A 306 -23.33 -1.75 -5.64
C PRO A 306 -22.44 -2.47 -4.61
N VAL A 307 -22.57 -2.06 -3.35
CA VAL A 307 -21.81 -2.59 -2.21
C VAL A 307 -22.78 -2.96 -1.11
N ALA A 308 -22.70 -4.19 -0.61
CA ALA A 308 -23.53 -4.71 0.47
C ALA A 308 -22.92 -4.39 1.85
N ALA A 309 -21.60 -4.54 1.95
CA ALA A 309 -20.82 -4.16 3.13
C ALA A 309 -19.42 -3.70 2.72
N ALA A 310 -18.80 -2.86 3.53
CA ALA A 310 -17.43 -2.40 3.33
C ALA A 310 -16.77 -2.13 4.67
N GLY A 311 -15.44 -2.17 4.69
CA GLY A 311 -14.69 -1.89 5.90
C GLY A 311 -13.23 -2.32 5.76
N GLU A 312 -12.64 -2.74 6.86
CA GLU A 312 -11.27 -3.24 6.87
C GLU A 312 -11.23 -4.65 7.46
N LEU A 313 -10.36 -5.50 6.92
CA LEU A 313 -10.16 -6.87 7.42
C LEU A 313 -8.70 -7.14 7.72
N ARG A 314 -8.47 -8.04 8.69
CA ARG A 314 -7.16 -8.60 9.03
C ARG A 314 -7.21 -10.11 8.82
N VAL A 315 -6.38 -10.59 7.91
CA VAL A 315 -6.22 -12.01 7.59
C VAL A 315 -4.75 -12.41 7.69
N ARG A 316 -4.48 -13.57 8.30
CA ARG A 316 -3.14 -14.19 8.33
C ARG A 316 -3.24 -15.64 7.89
N ASP A 317 -2.40 -16.02 6.91
CA ASP A 317 -2.41 -17.38 6.36
C ASP A 317 -3.81 -17.88 5.97
N GLY A 318 -4.66 -16.98 5.47
CA GLY A 318 -6.06 -17.24 5.11
C GLY A 318 -7.06 -17.22 6.27
N HIS A 319 -6.65 -17.11 7.53
CA HIS A 319 -7.57 -17.01 8.67
C HIS A 319 -7.99 -15.56 8.89
N LEU A 320 -9.30 -15.30 8.91
CA LEU A 320 -9.84 -14.01 9.32
C LEU A 320 -9.65 -13.85 10.83
N LEU A 321 -8.99 -12.76 11.24
CA LEU A 321 -8.67 -12.47 12.64
C LEU A 321 -9.40 -11.24 13.16
N GLY A 322 -9.74 -10.29 12.27
CA GLY A 322 -10.42 -9.08 12.65
C GLY A 322 -11.15 -8.42 11.49
N LEU A 323 -12.21 -7.70 11.82
CA LEU A 323 -13.10 -7.06 10.87
C LEU A 323 -13.63 -5.75 11.46
N THR A 324 -13.63 -4.71 10.66
CA THR A 324 -14.26 -3.42 10.98
C THR A 324 -15.29 -3.08 9.92
N ASP A 325 -16.21 -2.18 10.24
CA ASP A 325 -17.12 -1.55 9.29
C ASP A 325 -16.66 -0.11 8.95
N HIS A 326 -15.36 0.15 9.15
CA HIS A 326 -14.74 1.44 8.92
C HIS A 326 -14.59 1.73 7.42
N SER A 327 -15.68 2.15 6.81
CA SER A 327 -15.75 2.50 5.39
C SER A 327 -16.14 3.96 5.17
N GLY A 328 -15.25 4.75 4.55
CA GLY A 328 -15.45 6.20 4.49
C GLY A 328 -16.75 6.63 3.79
N HIS A 329 -16.95 6.25 2.54
CA HIS A 329 -18.14 6.64 1.77
C HIS A 329 -19.33 5.68 1.88
N TYR A 330 -19.16 4.55 2.57
CA TYR A 330 -20.21 3.57 2.82
C TYR A 330 -20.54 3.62 4.30
N PRO A 331 -21.58 4.35 4.73
CA PRO A 331 -21.91 4.46 6.14
C PRO A 331 -22.17 3.07 6.74
N PRO A 332 -21.54 2.72 7.86
CA PRO A 332 -21.78 1.45 8.52
C PRO A 332 -23.20 1.39 9.08
N THR A 333 -23.88 0.25 8.89
CA THR A 333 -25.22 -0.01 9.42
C THR A 333 -25.29 -1.42 10.02
N HIS A 334 -26.18 -1.64 10.99
CA HIS A 334 -26.41 -2.96 11.58
C HIS A 334 -26.85 -3.98 10.54
N SER A 335 -27.60 -3.56 9.51
CA SER A 335 -28.03 -4.43 8.41
C SER A 335 -26.86 -4.85 7.51
N SER A 336 -25.99 -3.93 7.11
CA SER A 336 -24.75 -4.26 6.38
C SER A 336 -23.85 -5.20 7.17
N ASN A 337 -23.68 -4.95 8.46
CA ASN A 337 -22.88 -5.81 9.34
C ASN A 337 -23.50 -7.21 9.50
N ARG A 338 -24.83 -7.30 9.54
CA ARG A 338 -25.54 -8.59 9.56
C ARG A 338 -25.31 -9.36 8.26
N ILE A 339 -25.48 -8.72 7.09
CA ILE A 339 -25.23 -9.35 5.78
C ILE A 339 -23.81 -9.91 5.72
N LEU A 340 -22.83 -9.13 6.17
CA LEU A 340 -21.42 -9.54 6.21
C LEU A 340 -21.19 -10.75 7.11
N ILE A 341 -21.74 -10.75 8.33
CA ILE A 341 -21.60 -11.88 9.26
C ILE A 341 -22.27 -13.13 8.69
N ASP A 342 -23.50 -13.00 8.17
CA ASP A 342 -24.27 -14.12 7.63
C ASP A 342 -23.54 -14.74 6.43
N GLU A 343 -22.95 -13.91 5.55
CA GLU A 343 -22.15 -14.38 4.42
C GLU A 343 -20.87 -15.12 4.86
N LEU A 344 -20.14 -14.58 5.84
CA LEU A 344 -18.95 -15.24 6.39
C LEU A 344 -19.30 -16.61 7.01
N GLN A 345 -20.39 -16.69 7.76
CA GLN A 345 -20.87 -17.93 8.36
C GLN A 345 -21.34 -18.92 7.29
N HIS A 346 -22.03 -18.43 6.25
CA HIS A 346 -22.47 -19.25 5.12
C HIS A 346 -21.29 -19.87 4.37
N GLN A 347 -20.19 -19.12 4.22
CA GLN A 347 -18.94 -19.59 3.59
C GLN A 347 -18.00 -20.35 4.56
N GLY A 348 -18.45 -20.67 5.78
CA GLY A 348 -17.72 -21.55 6.70
C GLY A 348 -16.61 -20.90 7.52
N VAL A 349 -16.55 -19.57 7.60
CA VAL A 349 -15.56 -18.85 8.42
C VAL A 349 -15.84 -19.06 9.91
N THR A 350 -14.80 -19.38 10.69
CA THR A 350 -14.89 -19.65 12.13
C THR A 350 -15.19 -18.41 12.98
N THR A 351 -15.69 -18.60 14.20
CA THR A 351 -16.24 -17.53 15.06
C THR A 351 -15.23 -16.75 15.90
N ASP A 352 -13.94 -17.10 15.90
CA ASP A 352 -12.91 -16.39 16.69
C ASP A 352 -12.37 -15.14 15.97
N VAL A 353 -13.29 -14.29 15.50
CA VAL A 353 -12.99 -13.03 14.78
C VAL A 353 -13.26 -11.85 15.69
N LEU A 354 -12.31 -10.91 15.79
CA LEU A 354 -12.51 -9.64 16.49
C LEU A 354 -13.33 -8.68 15.62
N PHE A 355 -14.52 -8.30 16.08
CA PHE A 355 -15.34 -7.28 15.42
C PHE A 355 -15.19 -5.92 16.11
N ASP A 356 -14.81 -4.89 15.36
CA ASP A 356 -14.76 -3.48 15.78
C ASP A 356 -15.71 -2.68 14.87
N PHE A 357 -17.00 -2.71 15.22
CA PHE A 357 -18.07 -2.09 14.44
C PHE A 357 -18.48 -0.75 15.04
N ALA A 358 -18.51 0.28 14.20
CA ALA A 358 -18.91 1.64 14.49
C ALA A 358 -20.37 1.94 14.13
N ALA A 359 -21.09 1.01 13.47
CA ALA A 359 -22.51 1.15 13.16
C ALA A 359 -23.33 1.53 14.41
N SER A 360 -24.06 2.64 14.33
CA SER A 360 -24.92 3.15 15.40
C SER A 360 -26.42 2.98 15.14
N GLU A 361 -26.79 2.54 13.93
CA GLU A 361 -28.19 2.34 13.47
C GLU A 361 -28.38 0.99 12.79
#